data_AF-A0A2N9XSJ9-F1
#
_entry.id   AF-A0A2N9XSJ9-F1
#
_cell.length_a   1.000
_cell.length_b   1.000
_cell.length_c   1.000
_cell.angle_alpha   90.00
_cell.angle_beta   90.00
_cell.angle_gamma   90.00
#
_symmetry.space_group_name_H-M   'P 1'
#
loop_
_entity.id
_entity.type
_entity.pdbx_description
1 polymer ?
#
loop_
_entity_poly.entity_id
_entity_poly.type
_entity_poly.pdbx_seq_one_letter_code
_entity_poly.pdbx_strand_id
1 'polypeptide(L)'
;MGTINAFSSIDLIDFCIEEAEENNNFKFYIDFRYDDSVHWKLYMIKPDITVIGSVNFTQKGLKFIQDMCLYIKNKELYLDYLKESAEVKALDKVFDCKNENFNNELKNIEKTFKIQNLVKFKLYRFKFRRLFKKRNST
;
A
#
# COMPACT_ATOMS: atom_id res chain seq x y z
N MET A 1 7.07 1.26 -4.78
CA MET A 1 7.03 0.41 -3.58
C MET A 1 5.63 0.51 -3.05
N GLY A 2 4.92 -0.61 -2.94
CA GLY A 2 3.61 -0.66 -2.30
C GLY A 2 3.73 -1.13 -0.86
N THR A 3 2.72 -0.81 -0.06
CA THR A 3 2.58 -1.37 1.29
C THR A 3 1.16 -1.90 1.50
N ILE A 4 1.08 -2.92 2.34
CA ILE A 4 -0.07 -3.81 2.42
C ILE A 4 -1.17 -3.26 3.33
N ASN A 5 -0.90 -2.21 4.11
CA ASN A 5 -1.84 -1.64 5.07
C ASN A 5 -2.78 -0.61 4.43
N ALA A 6 -3.58 -1.04 3.44
CA ALA A 6 -4.55 -0.22 2.70
C ALA A 6 -3.97 0.90 1.80
N PHE A 7 -2.67 0.83 1.48
CA PHE A 7 -2.01 1.75 0.54
C PHE A 7 -1.98 1.24 -0.90
N SER A 8 -2.01 -0.08 -1.07
CA SER A 8 -2.05 -0.73 -2.38
C SER A 8 -3.21 -1.73 -2.40
N SER A 9 -4.12 -1.59 -3.37
CA SER A 9 -5.15 -2.60 -3.63
C SER A 9 -4.52 -3.84 -4.27
N ILE A 10 -5.15 -5.00 -4.10
CA ILE A 10 -4.71 -6.24 -4.76
C ILE A 10 -4.67 -6.03 -6.27
N ASP A 11 -5.70 -5.43 -6.87
CA ASP A 11 -5.72 -5.11 -8.31
C ASP A 11 -4.52 -4.26 -8.77
N LEU A 12 -4.02 -3.35 -7.91
CA LEU A 12 -2.85 -2.53 -8.22
C LEU A 12 -1.56 -3.35 -8.11
N ILE A 13 -1.49 -4.24 -7.12
CA ILE A 13 -0.37 -5.16 -6.93
C ILE A 13 -0.27 -6.09 -8.14
N ASP A 14 -1.37 -6.70 -8.57
CA ASP A 14 -1.44 -7.59 -9.72
C ASP A 14 -0.99 -6.87 -11.00
N PHE A 15 -1.53 -5.69 -11.26
CA PHE A 15 -1.10 -4.85 -12.40
C PHE A 15 0.40 -4.55 -12.38
N CYS A 16 0.96 -4.21 -11.21
CA CYS A 16 2.39 -3.93 -11.09
C CYS A 16 3.27 -5.18 -11.22
N ILE A 17 2.77 -6.37 -10.89
CA ILE A 17 3.47 -7.63 -11.12
C ILE A 17 3.54 -7.89 -12.62
N GLU A 18 2.42 -7.80 -13.33
CA GLU A 18 2.34 -7.96 -14.79
C GLU A 18 3.30 -7.01 -15.50
N GLU A 19 3.27 -5.71 -15.14
CA GLU A 19 4.18 -4.72 -15.71
C GLU A 19 5.66 -5.06 -15.42
N ALA A 20 5.99 -5.58 -14.23
CA ALA A 20 7.36 -5.97 -13.90
C ALA A 20 7.85 -7.22 -14.66
N GLU A 21 6.93 -8.08 -15.08
CA GLU A 21 7.23 -9.24 -15.92
C GLU A 21 7.50 -8.83 -17.37
N GLU A 22 6.72 -7.88 -17.90
CA GLU A 22 6.85 -7.40 -19.29
C GLU A 22 7.96 -6.35 -19.48
N ASN A 23 8.30 -5.61 -18.43
CA ASN A 23 9.21 -4.46 -18.52
C ASN A 23 10.39 -4.57 -17.55
N ASN A 24 11.58 -4.89 -18.08
CA ASN A 24 12.81 -4.99 -17.29
C ASN A 24 13.27 -3.67 -16.64
N ASN A 25 12.75 -2.53 -17.10
CA ASN A 25 13.03 -1.22 -16.49
C ASN A 25 12.07 -0.91 -15.33
N PHE A 26 11.03 -1.72 -15.14
CA PHE A 26 10.10 -1.61 -14.03
C PHE A 26 10.47 -2.63 -12.95
N LYS A 27 10.67 -2.13 -11.73
CA LYS A 27 10.90 -2.98 -10.55
C LYS A 27 9.83 -2.68 -9.52
N PHE A 28 9.16 -3.74 -9.09
CA PHE A 28 8.10 -3.63 -8.12
C PHE A 28 8.52 -4.28 -6.81
N TYR A 29 8.37 -3.53 -5.71
CA TYR A 29 8.67 -3.99 -4.37
C TYR A 29 7.45 -3.79 -3.49
N ILE A 30 7.17 -4.77 -2.63
CA ILE A 30 6.14 -4.68 -1.58
C ILE A 30 6.79 -4.83 -0.21
N ASP A 31 6.40 -3.95 0.71
CA ASP A 31 6.70 -4.07 2.13
C ASP A 31 5.60 -4.89 2.83
N PHE A 32 5.95 -6.09 3.30
CA PHE A 32 5.05 -7.05 3.94
C PHE A 32 5.03 -6.94 5.48
N ARG A 33 5.65 -5.91 6.07
CA ARG A 33 5.84 -5.79 7.53
C ARG A 33 4.64 -5.25 8.32
N TYR A 34 3.49 -5.05 7.68
CA TYR A 34 2.23 -4.58 8.30
C TYR A 34 2.37 -3.29 9.10
N ASP A 35 2.32 -3.36 10.44
CA ASP A 35 2.36 -2.20 11.34
C ASP A 35 3.75 -1.54 11.34
N ASP A 36 4.80 -2.30 10.96
CA ASP A 36 6.17 -1.80 10.83
C ASP A 36 6.49 -1.33 9.39
N SER A 37 5.51 -1.38 8.48
CA SER A 37 5.71 -0.98 7.08
C SER A 37 5.84 0.53 6.93
N VAL A 38 6.59 0.94 5.91
CA VAL A 38 6.69 2.36 5.55
C VAL A 38 5.33 2.92 5.09
N HIS A 39 5.02 4.14 5.50
CA HIS A 39 3.74 4.80 5.18
C HIS A 39 3.95 6.01 4.24
N TRP A 40 4.99 5.93 3.42
CA TRP A 40 5.37 7.01 2.52
C TRP A 40 4.48 7.07 1.30
N LYS A 41 4.10 8.29 0.92
CA LYS A 41 3.56 8.60 -0.41
C LYS A 41 4.55 9.56 -1.03
N LEU A 42 5.62 8.94 -1.50
CA LEU A 42 6.86 9.56 -1.93
C LEU A 42 7.07 9.25 -3.41
N TYR A 43 7.30 10.30 -4.20
CA TYR A 43 7.63 10.19 -5.61
C TYR A 43 8.96 10.89 -5.86
N MET A 44 9.90 10.18 -6.47
CA MET A 44 11.24 10.69 -6.77
C MET A 44 11.42 10.72 -8.29
N ILE A 45 11.65 11.91 -8.84
CA ILE A 45 11.84 12.12 -10.28
C ILE A 45 13.24 12.68 -10.49
N LYS A 46 14.03 12.00 -11.33
CA LYS A 46 15.39 12.44 -11.65
C LYS A 46 15.36 13.83 -12.31
N PRO A 47 16.38 14.68 -12.05
CA PRO A 47 17.55 14.38 -11.23
C PRO A 47 17.41 14.75 -9.74
N ASP A 48 16.43 15.56 -9.35
CA ASP A 48 16.44 16.26 -8.05
C ASP A 48 15.04 16.61 -7.50
N ILE A 49 13.99 15.99 -8.04
CA ILE A 49 12.60 16.28 -7.65
C ILE A 49 12.11 15.22 -6.68
N THR A 50 11.59 15.68 -5.55
CA THR A 50 10.89 14.86 -4.57
C THR A 50 9.49 15.42 -4.36
N VAL A 51 8.48 14.55 -4.45
CA VAL A 51 7.08 14.89 -4.14
C VAL A 51 6.64 14.04 -2.96
N ILE A 52 6.18 14.69 -1.91
CA ILE A 52 5.72 14.05 -0.67
C ILE A 52 4.28 14.48 -0.42
N GLY A 53 3.40 13.55 -0.09
CA GLY A 53 2.01 13.93 0.16
C GLY A 53 1.15 12.92 0.89
N SER A 54 -0.16 13.14 0.82
CA SER A 54 -1.19 12.25 1.37
C SER A 54 -1.90 11.41 0.29
N VAL A 55 -1.64 11.68 -1.00
CA VAL A 55 -2.30 11.05 -2.15
C VAL A 55 -1.95 9.57 -2.29
N ASN A 56 -2.98 8.73 -2.25
CA ASN A 56 -2.90 7.34 -2.71
C ASN A 56 -3.19 7.25 -4.21
N PHE A 57 -2.64 6.24 -4.89
CA PHE A 57 -2.99 5.89 -6.27
C PHE A 57 -4.40 5.27 -6.36
N THR A 58 -5.41 6.10 -6.13
CA THR A 58 -6.83 5.76 -6.27
C THR A 58 -7.51 6.85 -7.10
N GLN A 59 -8.66 6.54 -7.69
CA GLN A 59 -9.43 7.55 -8.43
C GLN A 59 -9.76 8.79 -7.59
N LYS A 60 -9.91 8.67 -6.27
CA LYS A 60 -10.14 9.81 -5.37
C LYS A 60 -8.86 10.60 -5.12
N GLY A 61 -7.76 9.91 -4.80
CA GLY A 61 -6.47 10.54 -4.55
C GLY A 61 -5.94 11.31 -5.76
N LEU A 62 -6.07 10.73 -6.96
CA LEU A 62 -5.67 11.39 -8.22
C LEU A 62 -6.48 12.65 -8.55
N LYS A 63 -7.66 12.83 -7.93
CA LYS A 63 -8.47 14.05 -8.06
C LYS A 63 -8.13 15.13 -7.02
N PHE A 64 -7.21 14.85 -6.09
CA PHE A 64 -6.74 15.79 -5.06
C PHE A 64 -7.86 16.43 -4.22
N ILE A 65 -8.99 15.75 -4.05
CA ILE A 65 -10.18 16.36 -3.43
C ILE A 65 -9.93 16.71 -1.96
N GLN A 66 -9.06 15.97 -1.27
CA GLN A 66 -8.68 16.19 0.14
C GLN A 66 -7.19 15.96 0.41
N ASP A 67 -6.40 15.80 -0.65
CA ASP A 67 -5.00 15.43 -0.52
C ASP A 67 -4.08 16.59 -0.85
N MET A 68 -2.94 16.65 -0.16
CA MET A 68 -1.90 17.64 -0.39
C MET A 68 -0.61 16.94 -0.80
N CYS A 69 0.09 17.52 -1.77
CA CYS A 69 1.44 17.14 -2.14
C CYS A 69 2.34 18.38 -2.10
N LEU A 70 3.54 18.21 -1.55
CA LEU A 70 4.60 19.20 -1.60
C LEU A 70 5.56 18.82 -2.72
N TYR A 71 5.74 19.73 -3.68
CA TYR A 71 6.76 19.62 -4.72
C TYR A 71 8.06 20.26 -4.22
N ILE A 72 9.14 19.48 -4.17
CA ILE A 72 10.44 19.93 -3.67
C ILE A 72 11.49 19.64 -4.73
N LYS A 73 12.14 20.70 -5.24
CA LYS A 73 13.31 20.57 -6.09
C LYS A 73 14.57 20.80 -5.25
N ASN A 74 15.15 19.72 -4.75
CA ASN A 74 16.34 19.74 -3.91
C ASN A 74 17.12 18.43 -4.09
N LYS A 75 18.37 18.55 -4.57
CA LYS A 75 19.23 17.41 -4.89
C LYS A 75 19.64 16.61 -3.66
N GLU A 76 19.93 17.26 -2.54
CA GLU A 76 20.35 16.58 -1.30
C GLU A 76 19.20 15.74 -0.75
N LEU A 77 18.00 16.35 -0.64
CA LEU A 77 16.81 15.63 -0.20
C LEU A 77 16.47 14.43 -1.10
N TYR A 78 16.62 14.61 -2.42
CA TYR A 78 16.42 13.52 -3.38
C TYR A 78 17.42 12.37 -3.16
N LEU A 79 18.69 12.68 -2.94
CA LEU A 79 19.73 11.68 -2.68
C LEU A 79 19.54 10.98 -1.34
N ASP A 80 19.11 11.70 -0.31
CA ASP A 80 18.79 11.14 1.00
C ASP A 80 17.65 10.12 0.88
N TYR A 81 16.55 10.47 0.22
CA TYR A 81 15.45 9.53 0.00
C TYR A 81 15.81 8.36 -0.91
N LEU A 82 16.73 8.53 -1.86
CA LEU A 82 17.25 7.40 -2.64
C LEU A 82 17.99 6.40 -1.73
N LYS A 83 18.82 6.91 -0.81
CA LYS A 83 19.53 6.09 0.17
C LYS A 83 18.56 5.39 1.10
N GLU A 84 17.62 6.11 1.70
CA GLU A 84 16.61 5.53 2.59
C GLU A 84 15.73 4.51 1.85
N SER A 85 15.34 4.78 0.59
CA SER A 85 14.59 3.82 -0.23
C SER A 85 15.37 2.53 -0.47
N ALA A 86 16.69 2.60 -0.63
CA ALA A 86 17.54 1.42 -0.76
C ALA A 86 17.61 0.64 0.56
N GLU A 87 17.72 1.33 1.70
CA GLU A 87 17.70 0.72 3.03
C GLU A 87 16.36 0.01 3.30
N VAL A 88 15.23 0.65 3.00
CA VAL A 88 13.90 0.03 3.15
C VAL A 88 13.76 -1.22 2.28
N LYS A 89 14.25 -1.21 1.04
CA LYS A 89 14.23 -2.39 0.15
C LYS A 89 15.10 -3.54 0.65
N ALA A 90 16.06 -3.26 1.55
CA ALA A 90 16.94 -4.26 2.13
C ALA A 90 16.39 -4.83 3.45
N LEU A 91 15.28 -4.31 3.97
CA LEU A 91 14.66 -4.82 5.19
C LEU A 91 14.06 -6.20 4.97
N ASP A 92 14.05 -6.99 6.05
CA ASP A 92 13.36 -8.28 6.05
C ASP A 92 11.89 -8.09 5.68
N LYS A 93 11.33 -9.03 4.91
CA LYS A 93 9.95 -8.97 4.38
C LYS A 93 9.64 -7.77 3.49
N VAL A 94 10.64 -7.13 2.89
CA VAL A 94 10.45 -6.24 1.75
C VAL A 94 10.98 -6.94 0.50
N PHE A 95 10.08 -7.33 -0.39
CA PHE A 95 10.43 -8.21 -1.51
C PHE A 95 10.16 -7.54 -2.85
N ASP A 96 11.12 -7.71 -3.77
CA ASP A 96 10.88 -7.55 -5.20
C ASP A 96 9.85 -8.61 -5.64
N CYS A 97 8.96 -8.29 -6.58
CA CYS A 97 7.95 -9.24 -7.07
C CYS A 97 8.55 -10.50 -7.71
N LYS A 98 9.81 -10.44 -8.15
CA LYS A 98 10.56 -11.59 -8.69
C LYS A 98 11.22 -12.44 -7.61
N ASN A 99 11.13 -12.06 -6.34
CA ASN A 99 11.66 -12.85 -5.22
C ASN A 99 10.80 -14.10 -4.96
N GLU A 100 11.42 -15.24 -4.69
CA GLU A 100 10.74 -16.51 -4.42
C GLU A 100 9.75 -16.45 -3.22
N ASN A 101 10.05 -15.61 -2.22
CA ASN A 101 9.22 -15.46 -1.02
C ASN A 101 8.04 -14.51 -1.22
N PHE A 102 8.03 -13.72 -2.30
CA PHE A 102 6.99 -12.71 -2.55
C PHE A 102 5.60 -13.33 -2.62
N ASN A 103 5.44 -14.40 -3.42
CA ASN A 103 4.15 -15.08 -3.60
C ASN A 103 3.64 -15.76 -2.33
N ASN A 104 4.55 -16.22 -1.47
CA ASN A 104 4.19 -16.82 -0.19
C ASN A 104 3.62 -15.77 0.76
N GLU A 105 4.26 -14.60 0.85
CA GLU A 105 3.76 -13.51 1.68
C GLU A 105 2.46 -12.90 1.13
N LEU A 106 2.35 -12.74 -0.19
CA LEU A 106 1.12 -12.23 -0.81
C LEU A 106 -0.09 -13.14 -0.49
N LYS A 107 0.07 -14.47 -0.58
CA LYS A 107 -0.96 -15.43 -0.18
C LYS A 107 -1.32 -15.34 1.30
N ASN A 108 -0.34 -15.09 2.18
CA ASN A 108 -0.60 -14.91 3.61
C ASN A 108 -1.46 -13.67 3.86
N ILE A 109 -1.18 -12.58 3.16
CA ILE A 109 -1.94 -11.33 3.23
C ILE A 109 -3.37 -11.52 2.74
N GLU A 110 -3.58 -12.14 1.59
CA GLU A 110 -4.91 -12.38 1.05
C GLU A 110 -5.79 -13.17 2.03
N LYS A 111 -5.21 -14.18 2.68
CA LYS A 111 -5.91 -14.96 3.72
C LYS A 111 -6.27 -14.06 4.90
N THR A 112 -5.35 -13.23 5.37
CA THR A 112 -5.58 -12.28 6.46
C THR A 112 -6.71 -11.30 6.11
N PHE A 113 -6.70 -10.71 4.92
CA PHE A 113 -7.77 -9.80 4.47
C PHE A 113 -9.13 -10.50 4.37
N LYS A 114 -9.18 -11.73 3.83
CA LYS A 114 -10.42 -12.53 3.77
C LYS A 114 -10.98 -12.77 5.18
N ILE A 115 -10.12 -13.13 6.14
CA ILE A 115 -10.52 -13.35 7.53
C ILE A 115 -11.02 -12.06 8.18
N GLN A 116 -10.29 -10.94 8.04
CA GLN A 116 -10.69 -9.65 8.60
C GLN A 116 -12.04 -9.19 8.04
N ASN A 117 -12.27 -9.33 6.73
CA ASN A 117 -13.55 -8.98 6.11
C ASN A 117 -14.70 -9.87 6.62
N LEU A 118 -14.47 -11.18 6.80
CA LEU A 118 -15.45 -12.10 7.40
C LEU A 118 -15.80 -11.73 8.85
N VAL A 119 -14.80 -11.38 9.66
CA VAL A 119 -15.00 -10.95 11.05
C VAL A 119 -15.77 -9.62 11.10
N LYS A 120 -15.39 -8.65 10.27
CA LYS A 120 -16.06 -7.35 10.16
C LYS A 120 -17.53 -7.52 9.73
N PHE A 121 -17.79 -8.38 8.74
CA PHE A 121 -19.15 -8.70 8.30
C PHE A 121 -19.99 -9.37 9.40
N LYS A 122 -19.41 -10.33 10.15
CA LYS A 122 -20.07 -10.94 11.31
C LYS A 122 -20.40 -9.90 12.40
N LEU A 123 -19.48 -8.99 12.70
CA LEU A 123 -19.68 -7.90 13.66
C LEU A 123 -20.78 -6.93 13.22
N TYR A 124 -20.81 -6.53 11.94
CA TYR A 124 -21.89 -5.70 11.40
C TYR A 124 -23.23 -6.41 11.49
N ARG A 125 -23.30 -7.68 11.08
CA ARG A 125 -24.53 -8.50 11.18
C ARG A 125 -25.02 -8.63 12.63
N PHE A 126 -24.10 -8.76 13.59
CA PHE A 126 -24.42 -8.81 15.01
C PHE A 126 -24.96 -7.46 15.53
N LYS A 127 -24.31 -6.34 15.20
CA LYS A 127 -24.78 -4.99 15.55
C LYS A 127 -26.15 -4.69 14.94
N PHE A 128 -26.37 -5.02 13.67
CA PHE A 128 -27.66 -4.86 13.00
C PHE A 128 -28.77 -5.68 13.66
N ARG A 129 -28.54 -6.97 13.97
CA ARG A 129 -29.52 -7.80 14.70
C ARG A 129 -29.90 -7.22 16.07
N ARG A 130 -28.94 -6.60 16.76
CA ARG A 130 -29.17 -5.97 18.07
C ARG A 130 -30.01 -4.69 17.97
N LEU A 131 -29.81 -3.90 16.90
CA LEU A 131 -30.61 -2.71 16.60
C LEU A 131 -32.05 -3.06 16.21
N PHE A 132 -32.27 -4.13 15.42
CA PHE A 132 -33.61 -4.58 15.05
C PHE A 132 -34.40 -5.21 16.22
N LYS A 133 -33.74 -5.95 17.12
CA LYS A 133 -34.41 -6.46 18.34
C LYS A 133 -34.88 -5.34 19.28
N LYS A 134 -34.15 -4.23 19.36
CA LYS A 134 -34.54 -3.04 20.15
C LYS A 134 -35.71 -2.26 19.55
N ARG A 135 -35.98 -2.38 18.24
CA ARG A 135 -37.07 -1.66 17.55
C ARG A 135 -38.42 -2.39 17.61
N ASN A 136 -38.42 -3.69 17.88
CA ASN A 136 -39.64 -4.51 17.94
C ASN A 136 -40.09 -4.80 19.38
N SER A 137 -39.59 -4.05 20.36
CA SER A 137 -39.89 -4.20 21.80
C SER A 137 -40.50 -2.94 22.43
N THR A 138 -41.03 -2.04 21.59
CA THR A 138 -41.86 -0.87 21.92
C THR A 138 -43.13 -0.97 21.11
#